data_AF-A0A1F7XVV7-F1
#
_entry.id   AF-A0A1F7XVV7-F1
#
_cell.length_a   1.000
_cell.length_b   1.000
_cell.length_c   1.000
_cell.angle_alpha   90.00
_cell.angle_beta   90.00
_cell.angle_gamma   90.00
#
_symmetry.space_group_name_H-M   'P 1'
#
loop_
_entity.id
_entity.type
_entity.pdbx_description
1 polymer ?
#
loop_
_entity_poly.entity_id
_entity_poly.type
_entity_poly.pdbx_seq_one_letter_code
_entity_poly.pdbx_strand_id
1 'polypeptide(L)'
;MDMIENKNRETKLLQAKLSYLKELSLISAVIGNVYDKANYGLILWANRPPGPGFDISINLTKYISGATPTIVLDDLLPKAVYHRDDSAQNEVNNVYLSFFKSRNCKVFRLSEMHKQLGDNQFFSQFLDFSDKVSIKDFLNLLPEKKKAAMKSLTFLEVIHMIDQLFTLELAVKYLRINTVITPQFNQAVYMLHRDISKTPISAIVTPPFGKEEEVLIKLKELNALMP
;
A
#
# COMPACT_ATOMS: atom_id res chain seq x y z
N MET A 1 -21.80 20.69 22.51
CA MET A 1 -22.42 19.37 22.29
C MET A 1 -22.24 18.92 20.84
N ASP A 2 -22.33 19.86 19.88
CA ASP A 2 -22.30 19.62 18.43
C ASP A 2 -21.05 18.94 17.86
N MET A 3 -19.86 19.17 18.43
CA MET A 3 -18.63 18.54 17.90
C MET A 3 -18.54 17.03 18.14
N ILE A 4 -19.08 16.54 19.26
CA ILE A 4 -19.04 15.10 19.60
C ILE A 4 -20.07 14.36 18.74
N GLU A 5 -21.26 14.93 18.58
CA GLU A 5 -22.32 14.37 17.73
C GLU A 5 -21.89 14.31 16.26
N ASN A 6 -21.21 15.34 15.75
CA ASN A 6 -20.73 15.36 14.38
C ASN A 6 -19.65 14.29 14.13
N LYS A 7 -18.67 14.14 15.04
CA LYS A 7 -17.65 13.07 14.96
C LYS A 7 -18.26 11.66 14.98
N ASN A 8 -19.28 11.45 15.81
CA ASN A 8 -20.00 10.19 15.89
C ASN A 8 -20.76 9.90 14.59
N ARG A 9 -21.33 10.93 13.96
CA ARG A 9 -22.03 10.81 12.67
C ARG A 9 -21.06 10.48 11.53
N GLU A 10 -19.95 11.19 11.42
CA GLU A 10 -18.89 10.94 10.42
C GLU A 10 -18.36 9.50 10.53
N THR A 11 -18.09 9.05 11.76
CA THR A 11 -17.62 7.68 12.02
C THR A 11 -18.65 6.63 11.60
N LYS A 12 -19.93 6.81 11.94
CA LYS A 12 -21.02 5.89 11.54
C LYS A 12 -21.17 5.83 10.02
N LEU A 13 -21.07 6.97 9.33
CA LEU A 13 -21.16 7.03 7.88
C LEU A 13 -20.00 6.27 7.22
N LEU A 14 -18.77 6.47 7.69
CA LEU A 14 -17.61 5.73 7.20
C LEU A 14 -17.79 4.21 7.39
N GLN A 15 -18.24 3.77 8.56
CA GLN A 15 -18.47 2.33 8.80
C GLN A 15 -19.57 1.78 7.89
N ALA A 16 -20.65 2.53 7.65
CA ALA A 16 -21.70 2.13 6.71
C ALA A 16 -21.15 2.00 5.27
N LYS A 17 -20.33 2.96 4.81
CA LYS A 17 -19.65 2.88 3.50
C LYS A 17 -18.77 1.64 3.40
N LEU A 18 -17.95 1.36 4.42
CA LEU A 18 -17.06 0.19 4.43
C LEU A 18 -17.85 -1.12 4.42
N SER A 19 -18.95 -1.22 5.18
CA SER A 19 -19.82 -2.40 5.15
C SER A 19 -20.45 -2.61 3.77
N TYR A 20 -20.96 -1.54 3.16
CA TYR A 20 -21.54 -1.60 1.82
C TYR A 20 -20.52 -2.03 0.75
N LEU A 21 -19.29 -1.51 0.82
CA LEU A 21 -18.21 -1.94 -0.08
C LEU A 21 -17.81 -3.42 0.12
N LYS A 22 -17.95 -3.97 1.33
CA LYS A 22 -17.77 -5.41 1.59
C LYS A 22 -18.87 -6.23 0.93
N GLU A 23 -20.12 -5.79 1.05
CA GLU A 23 -21.28 -6.45 0.42
C GLU A 23 -21.13 -6.52 -1.10
N LEU A 24 -20.62 -5.44 -1.71
CA LEU A 24 -20.33 -5.40 -3.15
C LEU A 24 -19.07 -6.18 -3.56
N SER A 25 -18.36 -6.81 -2.61
CA SER A 25 -17.08 -7.49 -2.84
C SER A 25 -16.04 -6.59 -3.49
N LEU A 26 -16.04 -5.29 -3.15
CA LEU A 26 -15.02 -4.33 -3.58
C LEU A 26 -13.87 -4.25 -2.57
N ILE A 27 -14.15 -4.56 -1.30
CA ILE A 27 -13.16 -4.78 -0.25
C ILE A 27 -13.45 -6.10 0.45
N SER A 28 -12.42 -6.82 0.86
CA SER A 28 -12.52 -8.10 1.57
C SER A 28 -12.37 -7.94 3.07
N ALA A 29 -11.50 -7.03 3.52
CA ALA A 29 -11.21 -6.83 4.93
C ALA A 29 -10.78 -5.39 5.24
N VAL A 30 -10.80 -5.07 6.53
CA VAL A 30 -10.20 -3.86 7.09
C VAL A 30 -9.27 -4.30 8.21
N ILE A 31 -8.03 -3.83 8.18
CA ILE A 31 -7.01 -4.12 9.18
C ILE A 31 -6.75 -2.83 9.97
N GLY A 32 -6.93 -2.89 11.28
CA GLY A 32 -6.81 -1.72 12.15
C GLY A 32 -8.02 -0.79 12.09
N ASN A 33 -7.82 0.46 12.54
CA ASN A 33 -8.87 1.46 12.65
C ASN A 33 -8.75 2.47 11.50
N VAL A 34 -9.79 2.57 10.66
CA VAL A 34 -9.88 3.59 9.61
C VAL A 34 -10.71 4.74 10.15
N TYR A 35 -10.18 5.96 10.00
CA TYR A 35 -10.78 7.17 10.54
C TYR A 35 -11.37 8.04 9.43
N ASP A 36 -12.37 8.85 9.77
CA ASP A 36 -12.81 9.92 8.89
C ASP A 36 -11.63 10.88 8.63
N LYS A 37 -11.52 11.38 7.39
CA LYS A 37 -10.38 12.23 6.92
C LYS A 37 -9.01 11.56 7.06
N ALA A 38 -8.96 10.23 6.97
CA ALA A 38 -7.70 9.51 6.81
C ALA A 38 -6.94 9.97 5.56
N ASN A 39 -5.61 9.94 5.65
CA ASN A 39 -4.74 10.16 4.51
C ASN A 39 -4.45 8.79 3.89
N TYR A 40 -5.03 8.58 2.71
CA TYR A 40 -4.96 7.32 2.01
C TYR A 40 -3.72 7.24 1.13
N GLY A 41 -3.09 6.06 1.12
CA GLY A 41 -1.97 5.77 0.26
C GLY A 41 -2.06 4.46 -0.50
N LEU A 42 -1.32 4.36 -1.60
CA LEU A 42 -0.98 3.10 -2.24
C LEU A 42 0.55 2.97 -2.24
N ILE A 43 1.04 1.85 -1.74
CA ILE A 43 2.47 1.53 -1.71
C ILE A 43 2.72 0.48 -2.77
N LEU A 44 3.46 0.84 -3.81
CA LEU A 44 3.52 0.11 -5.07
C LEU A 44 4.95 -0.26 -5.43
N TRP A 45 5.08 -1.46 -5.97
CA TRP A 45 6.32 -1.94 -6.53
C TRP A 45 6.30 -1.81 -8.06
N ALA A 46 7.29 -1.12 -8.64
CA ALA A 46 7.36 -0.82 -10.07
C ALA A 46 7.88 -2.02 -10.90
N ASN A 47 7.12 -3.13 -10.92
CA ASN A 47 7.56 -4.37 -11.58
C ASN A 47 6.94 -4.61 -12.97
N ARG A 48 5.72 -4.14 -13.23
CA ARG A 48 4.96 -4.37 -14.47
C ARG A 48 4.11 -3.14 -14.80
N PRO A 49 3.70 -2.91 -16.05
CA PRO A 49 2.82 -1.78 -16.36
C PRO A 49 1.56 -1.74 -15.47
N PRO A 50 1.09 -0.55 -15.07
CA PRO A 50 -0.07 -0.40 -14.21
C PRO A 50 -1.33 -0.93 -14.91
N GLY A 51 -2.02 -1.86 -14.23
CA GLY A 51 -3.25 -2.45 -14.72
C GLY A 51 -4.51 -1.73 -14.21
N PRO A 52 -5.69 -2.09 -14.75
CA PRO A 52 -6.96 -1.44 -14.41
C PRO A 52 -7.39 -1.64 -12.94
N GLY A 53 -6.82 -2.62 -12.23
CA GLY A 53 -7.04 -2.78 -10.78
C GLY A 53 -6.57 -1.58 -9.93
N PHE A 54 -5.61 -0.78 -10.44
CA PHE A 54 -5.23 0.46 -9.76
C PHE A 54 -6.31 1.53 -9.84
N ASP A 55 -7.08 1.58 -10.92
CA ASP A 55 -8.23 2.48 -11.02
C ASP A 55 -9.30 2.17 -9.98
N ILE A 56 -9.50 0.87 -9.66
CA ILE A 56 -10.42 0.48 -8.57
C ILE A 56 -9.91 1.06 -7.25
N SER A 57 -8.62 0.91 -6.96
CA SER A 57 -8.03 1.38 -5.69
C SER A 57 -8.12 2.91 -5.55
N ILE A 58 -7.92 3.64 -6.65
CA ILE A 58 -8.07 5.10 -6.69
C ILE A 58 -9.53 5.50 -6.47
N ASN A 59 -10.47 4.88 -7.17
CA ASN A 59 -11.88 5.20 -7.05
C ASN A 59 -12.45 4.81 -5.69
N LEU A 60 -11.94 3.73 -5.07
CA LEU A 60 -12.31 3.35 -3.70
C LEU A 60 -11.90 4.44 -2.73
N THR A 61 -10.68 4.96 -2.87
CA THR A 61 -10.19 6.06 -2.05
C THR A 61 -11.07 7.30 -2.22
N LYS A 62 -11.42 7.65 -3.45
CA LYS A 62 -12.30 8.79 -3.75
C LYS A 62 -13.69 8.62 -3.15
N TYR A 63 -14.30 7.44 -3.28
CA TYR A 63 -15.62 7.17 -2.72
C TYR A 63 -15.64 7.25 -1.19
N ILE A 64 -14.61 6.71 -0.55
CA ILE A 64 -14.50 6.68 0.91
C ILE A 64 -14.24 8.10 1.46
N SER A 65 -13.24 8.78 0.92
CA SER A 65 -12.64 9.99 1.51
C SER A 65 -12.88 11.29 0.76
N GLY A 66 -13.34 11.23 -0.49
CA GLY A 66 -13.42 12.38 -1.40
C GLY A 66 -12.06 12.81 -2.00
N ALA A 67 -10.95 12.16 -1.65
CA ALA A 67 -9.61 12.52 -2.11
C ALA A 67 -9.00 11.47 -3.05
N THR A 68 -7.98 11.88 -3.82
CA THR A 68 -7.08 10.93 -4.50
C THR A 68 -6.02 10.42 -3.52
N PRO A 69 -5.59 9.16 -3.65
CA PRO A 69 -4.56 8.63 -2.78
C PRO A 69 -3.18 9.22 -3.09
N THR A 70 -2.31 9.20 -2.09
CA THR A 70 -0.87 9.44 -2.27
C THR A 70 -0.19 8.12 -2.66
N ILE A 71 0.60 8.15 -3.74
CA ILE A 71 1.30 6.97 -4.24
C ILE A 71 2.74 7.01 -3.75
N VAL A 72 3.21 5.92 -3.14
CA VAL A 72 4.62 5.66 -2.88
C VAL A 72 5.07 4.58 -3.84
N LEU A 73 6.01 4.92 -4.71
CA LEU A 73 6.54 4.03 -5.74
C LEU A 73 7.94 3.55 -5.33
N ASP A 74 8.06 2.27 -5.00
CA ASP A 74 9.36 1.61 -4.86
C ASP A 74 9.99 1.42 -6.24
N ASP A 75 10.99 2.26 -6.48
CA ASP A 75 11.81 2.33 -7.69
C ASP A 75 13.23 1.80 -7.49
N LEU A 76 13.54 1.23 -6.33
CA LEU A 76 14.87 0.74 -5.96
C LEU A 76 14.98 -0.78 -6.08
N LEU A 77 14.12 -1.51 -5.38
CA LEU A 77 14.21 -2.97 -5.35
C LEU A 77 13.82 -3.69 -6.63
N PRO A 78 12.88 -3.23 -7.48
CA PRO A 78 12.59 -3.94 -8.71
C PRO A 78 13.81 -3.93 -9.64
N LYS A 79 14.66 -2.89 -9.59
CA LYS A 79 15.92 -2.86 -10.33
C LYS A 79 16.81 -4.05 -9.95
N ALA A 80 17.01 -4.25 -8.65
CA ALA A 80 17.87 -5.30 -8.10
C ALA A 80 17.30 -6.71 -8.36
N VAL A 81 16.01 -6.90 -8.10
CA VAL A 81 15.35 -8.22 -8.23
C VAL A 81 15.22 -8.66 -9.68
N TYR A 82 14.94 -7.75 -10.61
CA TYR A 82 14.81 -8.06 -12.04
C TYR A 82 16.10 -7.86 -12.83
N HIS A 83 17.22 -7.56 -12.16
CA HIS A 83 18.52 -7.27 -12.78
C HIS A 83 18.43 -6.26 -13.93
N ARG A 84 17.63 -5.21 -13.74
CA ARG A 84 17.44 -4.14 -14.74
C ARG A 84 18.57 -3.13 -14.63
N ASP A 85 18.97 -2.58 -15.78
CA ASP A 85 19.77 -1.37 -15.79
C ASP A 85 18.91 -0.13 -15.45
N ASP A 86 19.58 1.02 -15.30
CA ASP A 86 18.91 2.28 -14.98
C ASP A 86 17.93 2.74 -16.07
N SER A 87 18.22 2.48 -17.35
CA SER A 87 17.36 2.89 -18.44
C SER A 87 16.03 2.12 -18.39
N ALA A 88 16.10 0.80 -18.32
CA ALA A 88 14.96 -0.09 -18.28
C ALA A 88 14.09 0.16 -17.03
N GLN A 89 14.68 0.38 -15.85
CA GLN A 89 13.90 0.69 -14.67
C GLN A 89 13.24 2.08 -14.77
N ASN A 90 13.94 3.08 -15.33
CA ASN A 90 13.36 4.41 -15.53
C ASN A 90 12.18 4.39 -16.51
N GLU A 91 12.23 3.59 -17.56
CA GLU A 91 11.09 3.39 -18.47
C GLU A 91 9.87 2.87 -17.71
N VAL A 92 10.01 1.81 -16.91
CA VAL A 92 8.92 1.26 -16.10
C VAL A 92 8.39 2.32 -15.12
N ASN A 93 9.29 3.01 -14.41
CA ASN A 93 8.90 4.06 -13.47
C ASN A 93 8.10 5.18 -14.16
N ASN A 94 8.52 5.62 -15.35
CA ASN A 94 7.85 6.67 -16.10
C ASN A 94 6.43 6.29 -16.53
N VAL A 95 6.17 5.01 -16.82
CA VAL A 95 4.81 4.51 -17.08
C VAL A 95 3.93 4.67 -15.84
N TYR A 96 4.42 4.28 -14.66
CA TYR A 96 3.69 4.47 -13.40
C TYR A 96 3.45 5.95 -13.10
N LEU A 97 4.49 6.78 -13.20
CA LEU A 97 4.39 8.22 -12.97
C LEU A 97 3.34 8.85 -13.87
N SER A 98 3.34 8.53 -15.17
CA SER A 98 2.37 9.03 -16.13
C SER A 98 0.95 8.55 -15.82
N PHE A 99 0.78 7.26 -15.50
CA PHE A 99 -0.51 6.67 -15.15
C PHE A 99 -1.16 7.34 -13.94
N PHE A 100 -0.41 7.54 -12.86
CA PHE A 100 -0.96 8.11 -11.62
C PHE A 100 -1.10 9.63 -11.69
N LYS A 101 -0.21 10.34 -12.39
CA LYS A 101 -0.34 11.78 -12.63
C LYS A 101 -1.59 12.11 -13.46
N SER A 102 -1.91 11.32 -14.48
CA SER A 102 -3.13 11.54 -15.28
C SER A 102 -4.42 11.31 -14.49
N ARG A 103 -4.33 10.67 -13.32
CA ARG A 103 -5.43 10.44 -12.37
C ARG A 103 -5.40 11.41 -11.19
N ASN A 104 -4.62 12.48 -11.30
CA ASN A 104 -4.45 13.51 -10.26
C ASN A 104 -3.98 12.95 -8.91
N CYS A 105 -3.18 11.89 -8.92
CA CYS A 105 -2.55 11.35 -7.73
C CYS A 105 -1.17 12.00 -7.52
N LYS A 106 -0.84 12.29 -6.26
CA LYS A 106 0.53 12.68 -5.89
C LYS A 106 1.40 11.43 -5.85
N VAL A 107 2.58 11.47 -6.44
CA VAL A 107 3.50 10.31 -6.48
C VAL A 107 4.84 10.70 -5.89
N PHE A 108 5.32 9.88 -4.96
CA PHE A 108 6.63 9.97 -4.31
C PHE A 108 7.44 8.72 -4.65
N ARG A 109 8.66 8.89 -5.15
CA ARG A 109 9.58 7.77 -5.37
C ARG A 109 10.27 7.42 -4.05
N LEU A 110 10.43 6.13 -3.78
CA LEU A 110 11.10 5.67 -2.58
C LEU A 110 12.56 6.16 -2.52
N SER A 111 13.25 6.14 -3.65
CA SER A 111 14.61 6.68 -3.76
C SER A 111 14.72 8.16 -3.37
N GLU A 112 13.69 8.96 -3.66
CA GLU A 112 13.65 10.38 -3.28
C GLU A 112 13.38 10.54 -1.78
N MET A 113 12.50 9.72 -1.22
CA MET A 113 12.24 9.68 0.22
C MET A 113 13.50 9.28 1.00
N HIS A 114 14.28 8.31 0.51
CA HIS A 114 15.54 7.90 1.12
C HIS A 114 16.57 9.03 1.11
N LYS A 115 16.71 9.75 -0.01
CA LYS A 115 17.64 10.89 -0.13
C LYS A 115 17.33 12.03 0.85
N GLN A 116 16.05 12.27 1.16
CA GLN A 116 15.65 13.31 2.12
C GLN A 116 16.12 13.04 3.56
N LEU A 117 16.39 11.78 3.90
CA LEU A 117 16.94 11.41 5.21
C LEU A 117 18.45 11.69 5.29
N GLY A 118 19.15 11.65 4.16
CA GLY A 118 20.60 11.58 4.09
C GLY A 118 21.13 10.18 4.43
N ASP A 119 22.20 9.76 3.74
CA ASP A 119 22.67 8.37 3.71
C ASP A 119 22.92 7.78 5.11
N ASN A 120 23.56 8.53 5.99
CA ASN A 120 23.87 8.07 7.35
C ASN A 120 22.61 7.90 8.23
N GLN A 121 21.61 8.78 8.08
CA GLN A 121 20.39 8.68 8.87
C GLN A 121 19.44 7.62 8.32
N PHE A 122 19.41 7.41 7.00
CA PHE A 122 18.65 6.33 6.38
C PHE A 122 19.15 4.99 6.90
N PHE A 123 20.45 4.72 6.78
CA PHE A 123 21.01 3.42 7.16
C PHE A 123 20.81 3.12 8.66
N SER A 124 21.04 4.10 9.53
CA SER A 124 20.77 3.94 10.97
C SER A 124 19.30 3.64 11.25
N GLN A 125 18.36 4.40 10.67
CA GLN A 125 16.93 4.16 10.89
C GLN A 125 16.47 2.83 10.31
N PHE A 126 17.03 2.42 9.16
CA PHE A 126 16.74 1.13 8.55
C PHE A 126 17.23 -0.03 9.44
N LEU A 127 18.45 0.05 9.98
CA LEU A 127 18.97 -0.96 10.92
C LEU A 127 18.15 -1.03 12.21
N ASP A 128 17.84 0.12 12.82
CA ASP A 128 17.01 0.20 14.03
C ASP A 128 15.60 -0.36 13.80
N PHE A 129 15.07 -0.23 12.58
CA PHE A 129 13.80 -0.82 12.21
C PHE A 129 13.92 -2.33 11.95
N SER A 130 14.98 -2.76 11.26
CA SER A 130 15.25 -4.15 10.92
C SER A 130 15.36 -5.04 12.15
N ASP A 131 15.95 -4.52 13.24
CA ASP A 131 16.10 -5.24 14.51
C ASP A 131 14.76 -5.62 15.17
N LYS A 132 13.67 -4.98 14.77
CA LYS A 132 12.31 -5.28 15.27
C LYS A 132 11.65 -6.46 14.56
N VAL A 133 12.22 -6.91 13.44
CA VAL A 133 11.65 -8.00 12.63
C VAL A 133 12.42 -9.27 12.90
N SER A 134 11.82 -10.23 13.59
CA SER A 134 12.47 -11.51 13.81
C SER A 134 12.47 -12.37 12.55
N ILE A 135 13.42 -13.31 12.44
CA ILE A 135 13.41 -14.33 11.37
C ILE A 135 12.09 -15.11 11.40
N LYS A 136 11.53 -15.38 12.59
CA LYS A 136 10.24 -16.06 12.72
C LYS A 136 9.12 -15.26 12.07
N ASP A 137 9.10 -13.94 12.25
CA ASP A 137 8.10 -13.06 11.62
C ASP A 137 8.23 -13.09 10.10
N PHE A 138 9.47 -13.00 9.59
CA PHE A 138 9.76 -13.16 8.17
C PHE A 138 9.21 -14.49 7.62
N LEU A 139 9.51 -15.60 8.29
CA LEU A 139 9.04 -16.93 7.86
C LEU A 139 7.52 -17.04 7.86
N ASN A 140 6.84 -16.36 8.79
CA ASN A 140 5.38 -16.37 8.85
C ASN A 140 4.73 -15.63 7.67
N LEU A 141 5.41 -14.63 7.11
CA LEU A 141 4.93 -13.85 5.96
C LEU A 141 5.11 -14.55 4.61
N LEU A 142 5.99 -15.55 4.53
CA LEU A 142 6.21 -16.26 3.28
C LEU A 142 4.97 -17.08 2.87
N PRO A 143 4.68 -17.22 1.57
CA PRO A 143 3.72 -18.23 1.10
C PRO A 143 4.15 -19.64 1.52
N GLU A 144 3.21 -20.52 1.86
CA GLU A 144 3.50 -21.90 2.31
C GLU A 144 4.40 -22.67 1.34
N LYS A 145 4.21 -22.47 0.02
CA LYS A 145 5.09 -23.06 -1.01
C LYS A 145 6.55 -22.62 -0.86
N LYS A 146 6.80 -21.36 -0.48
CA LYS A 146 8.15 -20.85 -0.20
C LYS A 146 8.68 -21.33 1.13
N LYS A 147 7.84 -21.42 2.17
CA LYS A 147 8.23 -22.01 3.48
C LYS A 147 8.70 -23.46 3.32
N ALA A 148 8.02 -24.25 2.48
CA ALA A 148 8.43 -25.61 2.18
C ALA A 148 9.76 -25.70 1.40
N ALA A 149 10.09 -24.64 0.64
CA ALA A 149 11.27 -24.55 -0.20
C ALA A 149 12.35 -23.61 0.41
N MET A 150 12.66 -23.75 1.69
CA MET A 150 13.62 -22.89 2.40
C MET A 150 14.97 -22.70 1.68
N LYS A 151 15.45 -23.72 0.96
CA LYS A 151 16.72 -23.67 0.21
C LYS A 151 16.73 -22.69 -0.95
N SER A 152 15.57 -22.26 -1.45
CA SER A 152 15.47 -21.28 -2.55
C SER A 152 15.31 -19.84 -2.07
N LEU A 153 15.29 -19.61 -0.75
CA LEU A 153 15.15 -18.28 -0.20
C LEU A 153 16.46 -17.50 -0.30
N THR A 154 16.42 -16.33 -0.90
CA THR A 154 17.58 -15.45 -1.05
C THR A 154 17.61 -14.38 0.04
N PHE A 155 18.80 -13.91 0.39
CA PHE A 155 18.95 -12.78 1.33
C PHE A 155 18.31 -11.50 0.79
N LEU A 156 18.29 -11.31 -0.53
CA LEU A 156 17.62 -10.18 -1.18
C LEU A 156 16.11 -10.17 -0.92
N GLU A 157 15.45 -11.33 -0.84
CA GLU A 157 14.03 -11.41 -0.49
C GLU A 157 13.76 -11.02 0.97
N VAL A 158 14.69 -11.31 1.88
CA VAL A 158 14.63 -10.86 3.27
C VAL A 158 14.74 -9.34 3.33
N ILE A 159 15.74 -8.77 2.65
CA ILE A 159 15.93 -7.31 2.56
C ILE A 159 14.67 -6.66 1.96
N HIS A 160 14.12 -7.22 0.89
CA HIS A 160 12.93 -6.66 0.24
C HIS A 160 11.73 -6.58 1.19
N MET A 161 11.48 -7.62 1.98
CA MET A 161 10.38 -7.59 2.94
C MET A 161 10.60 -6.53 4.03
N ILE A 162 11.83 -6.41 4.54
CA ILE A 162 12.18 -5.40 5.54
C ILE A 162 12.01 -4.00 4.96
N ASP A 163 12.47 -3.76 3.73
CA ASP A 163 12.33 -2.49 3.03
C ASP A 163 10.86 -2.13 2.75
N GLN A 164 10.01 -3.10 2.43
CA GLN A 164 8.56 -2.88 2.32
C GLN A 164 7.96 -2.40 3.65
N LEU A 165 8.31 -3.06 4.76
CA LEU A 165 7.86 -2.65 6.09
C LEU A 165 8.41 -1.27 6.48
N PHE A 166 9.67 -1.00 6.18
CA PHE A 166 10.29 0.30 6.43
C PHE A 166 9.66 1.40 5.59
N THR A 167 9.30 1.11 4.33
CA THR A 167 8.58 2.04 3.46
C THR A 167 7.24 2.46 4.06
N LEU A 168 6.53 1.55 4.75
CA LEU A 168 5.31 1.89 5.48
C LEU A 168 5.59 2.89 6.61
N GLU A 169 6.67 2.68 7.38
CA GLU A 169 7.09 3.59 8.44
C GLU A 169 7.42 4.99 7.87
N LEU A 170 8.14 5.05 6.75
CA LEU A 170 8.44 6.32 6.07
C LEU A 170 7.17 7.01 5.54
N ALA A 171 6.24 6.24 4.96
CA ALA A 171 4.97 6.75 4.46
C ALA A 171 4.12 7.38 5.59
N VAL A 172 4.08 6.75 6.76
CA VAL A 172 3.42 7.28 7.96
C VAL A 172 4.13 8.56 8.43
N LYS A 173 5.44 8.51 8.59
CA LYS A 173 6.23 9.60 9.19
C LYS A 173 6.29 10.86 8.32
N TYR A 174 6.57 10.70 7.02
CA TYR A 174 6.86 11.82 6.13
C TYR A 174 5.65 12.27 5.30
N LEU A 175 4.80 11.33 4.91
CA LEU A 175 3.63 11.61 4.07
C LEU A 175 2.33 11.64 4.86
N ARG A 176 2.39 11.33 6.17
CA ARG A 176 1.23 11.25 7.07
C ARG A 176 0.17 10.28 6.57
N ILE A 177 0.56 9.28 5.77
CA ILE A 177 -0.36 8.22 5.30
C ILE A 177 -0.69 7.35 6.51
N ASN A 178 -1.97 7.24 6.84
CA ASN A 178 -2.42 6.46 7.99
C ASN A 178 -3.37 5.32 7.61
N THR A 179 -3.82 5.29 6.36
CA THR A 179 -4.58 4.17 5.78
C THR A 179 -4.06 3.86 4.39
N VAL A 180 -3.94 2.59 4.03
CA VAL A 180 -3.63 2.17 2.66
C VAL A 180 -4.77 1.41 2.02
N ILE A 181 -4.83 1.45 0.69
CA ILE A 181 -5.57 0.47 -0.10
C ILE A 181 -4.57 -0.57 -0.60
N THR A 182 -4.83 -1.85 -0.33
CA THR A 182 -3.89 -2.92 -0.68
C THR A 182 -4.61 -4.17 -1.16
N PRO A 183 -4.03 -4.94 -2.10
CA PRO A 183 -4.54 -6.26 -2.43
C PRO A 183 -4.34 -7.27 -1.29
N GLN A 184 -5.21 -8.28 -1.25
CA GLN A 184 -5.20 -9.35 -0.25
C GLN A 184 -3.87 -10.07 -0.09
N PHE A 185 -3.11 -10.26 -1.17
CA PHE A 185 -1.83 -10.97 -1.10
C PHE A 185 -0.77 -10.25 -0.24
N ASN A 186 -0.92 -8.95 0.02
CA ASN A 186 -0.03 -8.17 0.87
C ASN A 186 -0.52 -8.06 2.33
N GLN A 187 -1.69 -8.60 2.68
CA GLN A 187 -2.31 -8.45 4.00
C GLN A 187 -1.34 -8.75 5.16
N ALA A 188 -0.54 -9.80 5.02
CA ALA A 188 0.37 -10.24 6.06
C ALA A 188 1.45 -9.18 6.39
N VAL A 189 1.96 -8.46 5.37
CA VAL A 189 2.94 -7.35 5.56
C VAL A 189 2.34 -6.25 6.44
N TYR A 190 1.07 -5.89 6.19
CA TYR A 190 0.40 -4.87 7.00
C TYR A 190 0.10 -5.34 8.41
N MET A 191 -0.26 -6.61 8.61
CA MET A 191 -0.42 -7.16 9.95
C MET A 191 0.90 -7.08 10.73
N LEU A 192 2.00 -7.53 10.13
CA LEU A 192 3.31 -7.46 10.80
C LEU A 192 3.74 -6.02 11.09
N HIS A 193 3.55 -5.09 10.15
CA HIS A 193 3.84 -3.68 10.39
C HIS A 193 3.11 -3.16 11.64
N ARG A 194 1.86 -3.59 11.86
CA ARG A 194 1.09 -3.16 13.04
C ARG A 194 1.64 -3.72 14.34
N ASP A 195 2.24 -4.90 14.31
CA ASP A 195 2.82 -5.55 15.49
C ASP A 195 4.15 -4.89 15.89
N ILE A 196 4.91 -4.35 14.92
CA ILE A 196 6.26 -3.80 15.16
C ILE A 196 6.34 -2.27 15.18
N SER A 197 5.38 -1.55 14.57
CA SER A 197 5.40 -0.09 14.49
C SER A 197 4.69 0.56 15.68
N LYS A 198 5.25 1.69 16.14
CA LYS A 198 4.63 2.54 17.18
C LYS A 198 3.42 3.31 16.65
N THR A 199 3.38 3.56 15.35
CA THR A 199 2.31 4.29 14.66
C THR A 199 1.74 3.40 13.54
N PRO A 200 0.98 2.35 13.93
CA PRO A 200 0.58 1.30 13.02
C PRO A 200 -0.38 1.82 11.94
N ILE A 201 -0.02 1.61 10.68
CA ILE A 201 -0.88 1.94 9.54
C ILE A 201 -2.12 1.03 9.52
N SER A 202 -3.25 1.56 9.08
CA SER A 202 -4.46 0.78 8.80
C SER A 202 -4.49 0.39 7.32
N ALA A 203 -5.21 -0.68 6.99
CA ALA A 203 -5.34 -1.13 5.61
C ALA A 203 -6.77 -1.49 5.26
N ILE A 204 -7.19 -1.10 4.05
CA ILE A 204 -8.39 -1.58 3.39
C ILE A 204 -7.93 -2.58 2.34
N VAL A 205 -8.35 -3.83 2.52
CA VAL A 205 -7.91 -4.95 1.70
C VAL A 205 -8.89 -5.14 0.56
N THR A 206 -8.40 -5.14 -0.68
CA THR A 206 -9.19 -5.48 -1.86
C THR A 206 -9.07 -6.98 -2.15
N PRO A 207 -10.13 -7.62 -2.68
CA PRO A 207 -10.01 -8.98 -3.18
C PRO A 207 -9.05 -9.02 -4.39
N PRO A 208 -8.60 -10.22 -4.79
CA PRO A 208 -8.00 -10.39 -6.11
C PRO A 208 -9.04 -9.98 -7.16
N PHE A 209 -8.71 -8.97 -7.96
CA PHE A 209 -9.52 -8.67 -9.13
C PHE A 209 -9.10 -9.66 -10.23
N GLY A 210 -10.06 -10.45 -10.74
CA GLY A 210 -9.79 -11.51 -11.70
C GLY A 210 -9.48 -10.98 -13.10
N LYS A 211 -10.26 -11.40 -14.09
CA LYS A 211 -10.04 -10.95 -15.48
C LYS A 211 -10.37 -9.47 -15.63
N GLU A 212 -9.80 -8.84 -16.66
CA GLU A 212 -10.02 -7.43 -16.97
C GLU A 212 -11.51 -7.05 -17.07
N GLU A 213 -12.34 -7.92 -17.62
CA GLU A 213 -13.80 -7.73 -17.69
C GLU A 213 -14.45 -7.56 -16.30
N GLU A 214 -14.03 -8.36 -15.32
CA GLU A 214 -14.52 -8.26 -13.94
C GLU A 214 -14.08 -6.95 -13.30
N VAL A 215 -12.84 -6.53 -13.55
CA VAL A 215 -12.31 -5.24 -13.10
C VAL A 215 -13.16 -4.10 -13.66
N LEU A 216 -13.50 -4.14 -14.95
CA LEU A 216 -14.32 -3.12 -15.61
C LEU A 216 -15.75 -3.07 -15.07
N ILE A 217 -16.36 -4.22 -14.76
CA ILE A 217 -17.67 -4.28 -14.11
C ILE A 217 -17.60 -3.61 -12.73
N LYS A 218 -16.61 -3.98 -11.91
CA LYS A 218 -16.39 -3.38 -10.59
C LYS A 218 -16.11 -1.88 -10.65
N LEU A 219 -15.39 -1.42 -11.66
CA LEU A 219 -15.18 0.01 -11.91
C LEU A 219 -16.49 0.72 -12.24
N LYS A 220 -17.35 0.14 -13.08
CA LYS A 220 -18.67 0.70 -13.41
C LYS A 220 -19.56 0.78 -12.17
N GLU A 221 -19.63 -0.29 -11.38
CA GLU A 221 -20.37 -0.32 -10.12
C GLU A 221 -19.90 0.81 -9.20
N LEU A 222 -18.59 0.94 -9.00
CA LEU A 222 -18.01 1.97 -8.12
C LEU A 222 -18.22 3.39 -8.64
N ASN A 223 -18.10 3.60 -9.96
CA ASN A 223 -18.37 4.91 -10.57
C ASN A 223 -19.85 5.31 -10.44
N ALA A 224 -20.78 4.35 -10.47
CA ALA A 224 -22.20 4.62 -10.24
C ALA A 224 -22.51 5.05 -8.79
N LEU A 225 -21.60 4.79 -7.83
CA LEU A 225 -21.71 5.25 -6.45
C LEU A 225 -21.16 6.66 -6.23
N MET A 226 -20.43 7.20 -7.20
CA MET A 226 -19.86 8.54 -7.12
C MET A 226 -20.92 9.57 -7.49
N PRO A 227 -21.10 10.64 -6.68
CA PRO A 227 -22.03 11.73 -6.99
C PRO A 227 -21.59 12.58 -8.19
#